data_AF-A0A023B5V0-F1
#
_entry.id   AF-A0A023B5V0-F1
#
_cell.length_a   1.000
_cell.length_b   1.000
_cell.length_c   1.000
_cell.angle_alpha   90.00
_cell.angle_beta   90.00
_cell.angle_gamma   90.00
#
_symmetry.space_group_name_H-M   'P 1'
#
loop_
_entity.id
_entity.type
_entity.pdbx_description
1 polymer ?
#
loop_
_entity_poly.entity_id
_entity_poly.type
_entity_poly.pdbx_seq_one_letter_code
_entity_poly.pdbx_strand_id
1 'polypeptide(L)'
;MIGEIGFDVPTGNKQCTFEMCHQAIERFLPTAGFRSLSGRFAYWLLLGSTVFKKSPNGFCRWEHERLVVHRISSYCTNQVDPDCSAQVSQQLDPRSHAGPVVDSPVVDSPVVDSPVVDPLEVDRCTGSTYTRSNKSDVNKGIQIIFPEEEGLFVDARCLVWAYDILSHGWWHLVPFEVKKPISVFGLARKAVEWEEARKANPALRPNITFEASCYKVSYGYKIVWDLVMFSEWLRTGRSTGDVGFKHVSQENRQGGWLIASGDASAAVRDLVQSWPTNQSSKGEGFACILRRWRRRYKPPTFAGEGGSLRSRTECLSWREFTGIVVKTLGELGVPVEQAPKELRRCQRRQQIREKVAAFTELNDPAHTSFLDVMMSDSPPSHLMSISGNKFQVVKETETGMQIPPRYLVWAYDVLNHDWWAAVPEDIFCSGLSVFGLAQKACEANNQKIHSLSASCYNCGERNRAHRFTQSCERCEEPWSPEEFWEWLRSRHFEHVCDQLKNNGQPTEECAADTRPSVNWENMNRDHLLKMIDEIGFNVPIGTEDSTYQVCDESIETFMPTAGYRSFLDKFVGARTTRSGVFKKSSDGFYPWEFQRLIVHRVSSCSTTTDPSCGTGDC
;
A
#
# COMPACT_ATOMS: atom_id res chain seq x y z
N MET A 1 -43.17 -21.13 -9.31
CA MET A 1 -42.10 -20.58 -8.46
C MET A 1 -41.04 -19.80 -9.23
N ILE A 2 -40.12 -20.40 -10.01
CA ILE A 2 -39.04 -19.60 -10.67
C ILE A 2 -39.60 -18.62 -11.72
N GLY A 3 -40.63 -19.03 -12.47
CA GLY A 3 -41.31 -18.16 -13.43
C GLY A 3 -42.08 -16.99 -12.81
N GLU A 4 -42.25 -16.96 -11.48
CA GLU A 4 -42.91 -15.86 -10.75
C GLU A 4 -41.90 -14.86 -10.17
N ILE A 5 -40.60 -15.11 -10.32
CA ILE A 5 -39.52 -14.32 -9.71
C ILE A 5 -38.73 -13.59 -10.82
N GLY A 6 -39.07 -12.30 -11.03
CA GLY A 6 -38.29 -11.36 -11.85
C GLY A 6 -38.56 -11.40 -13.37
N PHE A 7 -37.70 -10.71 -14.14
CA PHE A 7 -37.78 -10.52 -15.61
C PHE A 7 -37.64 -11.83 -16.40
N ASP A 8 -37.73 -11.83 -17.74
CA ASP A 8 -37.53 -13.06 -18.53
C ASP A 8 -36.08 -13.58 -18.45
N VAL A 9 -35.90 -14.90 -18.44
CA VAL A 9 -34.56 -15.53 -18.52
C VAL A 9 -34.15 -15.57 -20.00
N PRO A 10 -32.90 -15.22 -20.37
CA PRO A 10 -32.43 -15.37 -21.75
C PRO A 10 -32.55 -16.82 -22.21
N THR A 11 -33.52 -17.11 -23.09
CA THR A 11 -33.72 -18.42 -23.71
C THR A 11 -32.76 -18.58 -24.89
N GLY A 12 -31.90 -19.60 -24.90
CA GLY A 12 -31.11 -19.95 -26.10
C GLY A 12 -29.73 -20.54 -25.88
N ASN A 13 -29.16 -20.49 -24.66
CA ASN A 13 -27.83 -21.04 -24.41
C ASN A 13 -27.90 -22.33 -23.59
N LYS A 14 -27.34 -23.43 -24.13
CA LYS A 14 -27.11 -24.70 -23.41
C LYS A 14 -26.09 -24.50 -22.29
N GLN A 15 -26.48 -23.83 -21.22
CA GLN A 15 -25.62 -23.63 -20.05
C GLN A 15 -25.59 -24.90 -19.20
N CYS A 16 -24.48 -25.12 -18.49
CA CYS A 16 -24.42 -26.15 -17.47
C CYS A 16 -25.46 -25.87 -16.37
N THR A 17 -26.18 -26.90 -15.98
CA THR A 17 -27.17 -26.88 -14.90
C THR A 17 -26.57 -27.46 -13.62
N PHE A 18 -26.92 -26.87 -12.47
CA PHE A 18 -26.34 -27.21 -11.17
C PHE A 18 -27.44 -27.61 -10.17
N GLU A 19 -27.16 -28.61 -9.35
CA GLU A 19 -28.05 -28.99 -8.25
C GLU A 19 -28.02 -27.91 -7.15
N MET A 20 -29.19 -27.50 -6.66
CA MET A 20 -29.28 -26.49 -5.60
C MET A 20 -28.99 -27.15 -4.24
N CYS A 21 -27.86 -26.79 -3.62
CA CYS A 21 -27.50 -27.25 -2.27
C CYS A 21 -27.90 -26.19 -1.22
N HIS A 22 -28.50 -26.60 -0.10
CA HIS A 22 -28.86 -25.66 0.99
C HIS A 22 -27.66 -24.88 1.54
N GLN A 23 -26.51 -25.56 1.67
CA GLN A 23 -25.25 -24.94 2.12
C GLN A 23 -24.75 -23.85 1.18
N ALA A 24 -25.18 -23.85 -0.09
CA ALA A 24 -24.83 -22.79 -1.01
C ALA A 24 -25.52 -21.47 -0.64
N ILE A 25 -26.79 -21.53 -0.25
CA ILE A 25 -27.62 -20.35 0.05
C ILE A 25 -27.07 -19.61 1.26
N GLU A 26 -26.64 -20.33 2.31
CA GLU A 26 -26.04 -19.74 3.51
C GLU A 26 -24.76 -18.93 3.19
N ARG A 27 -24.01 -19.33 2.16
CA ARG A 27 -22.80 -18.58 1.72
C ARG A 27 -23.13 -17.25 1.03
N PHE A 28 -24.36 -17.06 0.59
CA PHE A 28 -24.83 -15.79 0.02
C PHE A 28 -25.55 -14.88 1.03
N LEU A 29 -25.74 -15.33 2.28
CA LEU A 29 -26.15 -14.45 3.37
C LEU A 29 -25.05 -13.41 3.67
N PRO A 30 -25.40 -12.23 4.20
CA PRO A 30 -24.43 -11.21 4.63
C PRO A 30 -23.31 -11.83 5.46
N THR A 31 -22.08 -11.80 4.94
CA THR A 31 -20.88 -12.33 5.58
C THR A 31 -19.77 -11.29 5.52
N ALA A 32 -18.92 -11.26 6.54
CA ALA A 32 -17.79 -10.33 6.58
C ALA A 32 -16.83 -10.62 5.41
N GLY A 33 -16.70 -9.66 4.47
CA GLY A 33 -15.75 -9.74 3.36
C GLY A 33 -16.31 -9.42 1.97
N PHE A 34 -17.64 -9.46 1.77
CA PHE A 34 -18.28 -9.09 0.50
C PHE A 34 -19.34 -8.00 0.72
N ARG A 35 -19.22 -6.87 0.02
CA ARG A 35 -20.13 -5.72 0.16
C ARG A 35 -21.40 -5.80 -0.69
N SER A 36 -21.45 -6.69 -1.69
CA SER A 36 -22.61 -6.83 -2.58
C SER A 36 -22.94 -8.29 -2.91
N LEU A 37 -24.21 -8.55 -3.18
CA LEU A 37 -24.68 -9.86 -3.64
C LEU A 37 -24.10 -10.22 -5.02
N SER A 38 -23.95 -9.22 -5.90
CA SER A 38 -23.30 -9.38 -7.20
C SER A 38 -21.83 -9.81 -7.08
N GLY A 39 -21.08 -9.24 -6.13
CA GLY A 39 -19.70 -9.63 -5.87
C GLY A 39 -19.58 -11.08 -5.39
N ARG A 40 -20.55 -11.56 -4.61
CA ARG A 40 -20.61 -12.97 -4.19
C ARG A 40 -20.95 -13.90 -5.37
N PHE A 41 -21.82 -13.49 -6.29
CA PHE A 41 -22.07 -14.25 -7.52
C PHE A 41 -20.86 -14.26 -8.47
N ALA A 42 -20.14 -13.15 -8.61
CA ALA A 42 -18.92 -13.09 -9.40
C ALA A 42 -17.83 -14.01 -8.81
N TYR A 43 -17.65 -13.96 -7.48
CA TYR A 43 -16.75 -14.87 -6.76
C TYR A 43 -17.18 -16.34 -6.89
N TRP A 44 -18.49 -16.61 -6.85
CA TRP A 44 -19.10 -17.92 -7.10
C TRP A 44 -18.79 -18.47 -8.49
N LEU A 45 -18.84 -17.64 -9.54
CA LEU A 45 -18.46 -18.02 -10.90
C LEU A 45 -16.97 -18.34 -11.02
N LEU A 46 -16.14 -17.57 -10.30
CA LEU A 46 -14.69 -17.71 -10.31
C LEU A 46 -14.20 -19.01 -9.65
N LEU A 47 -14.92 -19.52 -8.64
CA LEU A 47 -14.59 -20.77 -7.95
C LEU A 47 -15.13 -22.04 -8.64
N GLY A 48 -15.47 -21.95 -9.93
CA GLY A 48 -16.20 -22.96 -10.70
C GLY A 48 -15.86 -24.43 -10.42
N SER A 49 -16.92 -25.24 -10.33
CA SER A 49 -17.01 -26.71 -10.40
C SER A 49 -16.86 -27.57 -9.13
N THR A 50 -16.22 -27.12 -8.05
CA THR A 50 -15.96 -28.04 -6.91
C THR A 50 -17.07 -28.07 -5.86
N VAL A 51 -17.86 -26.99 -5.75
CA VAL A 51 -18.86 -26.86 -4.67
C VAL A 51 -20.25 -27.37 -5.08
N PHE A 52 -20.55 -27.44 -6.39
CA PHE A 52 -21.87 -27.84 -6.88
C PHE A 52 -21.75 -29.03 -7.81
N LYS A 53 -22.59 -30.02 -7.56
CA LYS A 53 -22.75 -31.17 -8.43
C LYS A 53 -23.47 -30.72 -9.70
N LYS A 54 -22.82 -30.87 -10.85
CA LYS A 54 -23.51 -30.71 -12.15
C LYS A 54 -24.65 -31.71 -12.20
N SER A 55 -25.83 -31.24 -12.57
CA SER A 55 -27.02 -32.09 -12.66
C SER A 55 -27.74 -31.77 -13.96
N PRO A 56 -28.05 -32.76 -14.81
CA PRO A 56 -28.81 -32.52 -16.04
C PRO A 56 -30.23 -31.98 -15.75
N ASN A 57 -30.74 -32.16 -14.53
CA ASN A 57 -32.02 -31.65 -14.05
C ASN A 57 -31.85 -30.43 -13.11
N GLY A 58 -30.66 -29.83 -13.08
CA GLY A 58 -30.35 -28.69 -12.23
C GLY A 58 -30.86 -27.36 -12.79
N PHE A 59 -30.58 -26.29 -12.07
CA PHE A 59 -30.89 -24.92 -12.50
C PHE A 59 -29.73 -24.34 -13.29
N CYS A 60 -30.03 -23.61 -14.36
CA CYS A 60 -29.02 -22.81 -15.03
C CYS A 60 -28.56 -21.67 -14.10
N ARG A 61 -27.50 -20.97 -14.50
CA ARG A 61 -26.93 -19.86 -13.73
C ARG A 61 -28.00 -18.86 -13.28
N TRP A 62 -28.83 -18.39 -14.21
CA TRP A 62 -29.78 -17.32 -13.95
C TRP A 62 -30.93 -17.76 -13.02
N GLU A 63 -31.40 -18.99 -13.17
CA GLU A 63 -32.39 -19.59 -12.28
C GLU A 63 -31.83 -19.75 -10.86
N HIS A 64 -30.56 -20.14 -10.75
CA HIS A 64 -29.89 -20.26 -9.46
C HIS A 64 -29.71 -18.89 -8.78
N GLU A 65 -29.30 -17.85 -9.52
CA GLU A 65 -29.20 -16.48 -9.01
C GLU A 65 -30.56 -16.00 -8.47
N ARG A 66 -31.66 -16.23 -9.19
CA ARG A 66 -33.03 -15.88 -8.76
C ARG A 66 -33.46 -16.61 -7.50
N LEU A 67 -33.22 -17.92 -7.43
CA LEU A 67 -33.58 -18.72 -6.26
C LEU A 67 -32.84 -18.25 -5.01
N VAL A 68 -31.56 -17.90 -5.14
CA VAL A 68 -30.76 -17.34 -4.05
C VAL A 68 -31.27 -15.97 -3.63
N VAL A 69 -31.55 -15.06 -4.58
CA VAL A 69 -32.12 -13.73 -4.27
C VAL A 69 -33.46 -13.86 -3.55
N HIS A 70 -34.37 -14.70 -4.06
CA HIS A 70 -35.67 -14.93 -3.46
C HIS A 70 -35.56 -15.52 -2.05
N ARG A 71 -34.67 -16.50 -1.86
CA ARG A 71 -34.38 -17.10 -0.54
C ARG A 71 -33.82 -16.10 0.44
N ILE A 72 -32.87 -15.27 0.04
CA ILE A 72 -32.30 -14.21 0.89
C ILE A 72 -33.36 -13.18 1.24
N SER A 73 -34.17 -12.75 0.25
CA SER A 73 -35.28 -11.83 0.48
C SER A 73 -36.25 -12.40 1.51
N SER A 74 -36.69 -13.66 1.32
CA SER A 74 -37.57 -14.37 2.25
C SER A 74 -36.95 -14.53 3.65
N TYR A 75 -35.66 -14.81 3.73
CA TYR A 75 -34.93 -14.89 5.00
C TYR A 75 -34.90 -13.53 5.72
N CYS A 76 -34.61 -12.45 4.99
CA CYS A 76 -34.60 -11.10 5.52
C CYS A 76 -36.00 -10.64 5.96
N THR A 77 -37.05 -10.99 5.22
CA THR A 77 -38.44 -10.65 5.62
C THR A 77 -38.92 -11.45 6.82
N ASN A 78 -38.47 -12.70 6.98
CA ASN A 78 -38.86 -13.57 8.08
C ASN A 78 -38.07 -13.33 9.39
N GLN A 79 -37.01 -12.50 9.34
CA GLN A 79 -36.24 -12.08 10.53
C GLN A 79 -36.63 -10.70 11.06
N VAL A 80 -37.58 -10.01 10.43
CA VAL A 80 -38.15 -8.79 11.01
C VAL A 80 -39.12 -9.22 12.10
N ASP A 81 -38.71 -9.01 13.35
CA ASP A 81 -39.53 -9.23 14.53
C ASP A 81 -40.83 -8.39 14.40
N PRO A 82 -42.03 -9.01 14.36
CA PRO A 82 -43.26 -8.26 14.13
C PRO A 82 -43.51 -7.18 15.19
N ASP A 83 -42.95 -7.35 16.39
CA ASP A 83 -43.10 -6.43 17.52
C ASP A 83 -42.33 -5.11 17.38
N CYS A 84 -41.36 -5.02 16.47
CA CYS A 84 -40.58 -3.78 16.27
C CYS A 84 -41.27 -2.75 15.36
N SER A 85 -42.29 -3.17 14.60
CA SER A 85 -43.01 -2.30 13.65
C SER A 85 -44.11 -1.43 14.30
N ALA A 86 -44.55 -1.78 15.52
CA ALA A 86 -45.63 -1.08 16.22
C ALA A 86 -45.17 0.21 16.94
N GLN A 87 -43.86 0.40 17.19
CA GLN A 87 -43.36 1.57 17.93
C GLN A 87 -42.96 2.77 17.06
N VAL A 88 -42.94 2.64 15.73
CA VAL A 88 -42.47 3.73 14.83
C VAL A 88 -43.60 4.58 14.26
N SER A 89 -44.87 4.22 14.47
CA SER A 89 -46.03 4.95 13.91
C SER A 89 -46.78 5.86 14.91
N GLN A 90 -46.24 6.14 16.09
CA GLN A 90 -46.84 7.09 17.05
C GLN A 90 -45.83 8.13 17.54
N GLN A 91 -45.26 8.95 16.65
CA GLN A 91 -44.70 10.24 17.06
C GLN A 91 -44.50 11.19 15.87
N LEU A 92 -45.60 11.78 15.39
CA LEU A 92 -45.56 13.02 14.63
C LEU A 92 -46.72 13.89 15.09
N ASP A 93 -46.46 14.69 16.13
CA ASP A 93 -47.33 15.77 16.56
C ASP A 93 -46.55 17.09 16.35
N PRO A 94 -46.96 17.99 15.44
CA PRO A 94 -46.18 19.16 15.10
C PRO A 94 -46.78 20.40 15.77
N ARG A 95 -46.43 20.68 17.03
CA ARG A 95 -46.74 21.99 17.65
C ARG A 95 -45.77 22.38 18.76
N SER A 96 -45.11 23.51 18.52
CA SER A 96 -44.53 24.50 19.45
C SER A 96 -43.64 24.00 20.59
N HIS A 97 -42.38 24.46 20.61
CA HIS A 97 -41.94 25.47 21.59
C HIS A 97 -40.55 25.99 21.22
N ALA A 98 -40.47 27.31 21.02
CA ALA A 98 -39.23 28.06 21.07
C ALA A 98 -38.74 28.09 22.53
N GLY A 99 -37.47 27.73 22.73
CA GLY A 99 -36.76 27.75 24.01
C GLY A 99 -35.25 27.74 23.75
N PRO A 100 -34.44 28.31 24.67
CA PRO A 100 -33.35 29.21 24.33
C PRO A 100 -32.05 28.49 23.93
N VAL A 101 -31.29 29.20 23.09
CA VAL A 101 -29.91 28.89 22.73
C VAL A 101 -29.06 28.89 24.00
N VAL A 102 -28.56 27.71 24.38
CA VAL A 102 -27.51 27.55 25.38
C VAL A 102 -26.19 27.55 24.64
N ASP A 103 -25.43 28.63 24.80
CA ASP A 103 -24.04 28.73 24.35
C ASP A 103 -23.22 27.61 25.00
N SER A 104 -22.75 26.68 24.17
CA SER A 104 -21.71 25.73 24.58
C SER A 104 -20.36 26.46 24.52
N PRO A 105 -19.54 26.40 25.58
CA PRO A 105 -18.27 27.11 25.60
C PRO A 105 -17.32 26.51 24.56
N VAL A 106 -16.74 27.40 23.76
CA VAL A 106 -15.58 27.14 22.91
C VAL A 106 -14.47 26.61 23.82
N VAL A 107 -14.17 25.32 23.69
CA VAL A 107 -12.97 24.73 24.29
C VAL A 107 -11.82 25.08 23.37
N ASP A 108 -11.11 26.15 23.73
CA ASP A 108 -9.80 26.47 23.16
C ASP A 108 -8.87 25.27 23.39
N SER A 109 -8.54 24.57 22.31
CA SER A 109 -7.48 23.56 22.33
C SER A 109 -6.16 24.30 22.47
N PRO A 110 -5.35 24.05 23.52
CA PRO A 110 -4.06 24.72 23.63
C PRO A 110 -3.15 24.22 22.51
N VAL A 111 -2.61 25.17 21.75
CA VAL A 111 -1.44 24.98 20.90
C VAL A 111 -0.31 24.52 21.81
N VAL A 112 0.02 23.23 21.75
CA VAL A 112 1.20 22.70 22.41
C VAL A 112 2.38 23.04 21.53
N ASP A 113 3.17 24.02 21.97
CA ASP A 113 4.51 24.27 21.45
C ASP A 113 5.34 22.99 21.60
N SER A 114 5.46 22.24 20.52
CA SER A 114 6.44 21.18 20.41
C SER A 114 7.82 21.85 20.39
N PRO A 115 8.78 21.44 21.24
CA PRO A 115 10.13 21.96 21.13
C PRO A 115 10.64 21.61 19.73
N VAL A 116 11.05 22.65 19.00
CA VAL A 116 11.82 22.53 17.75
C VAL A 116 13.10 21.79 18.12
N VAL A 117 13.10 20.48 17.88
CA VAL A 117 14.30 19.68 17.86
C VAL A 117 14.94 20.01 16.52
N ASP A 118 16.12 20.62 16.53
CA ASP A 118 16.94 20.81 15.34
C ASP A 118 16.97 19.49 14.54
N PRO A 119 16.75 19.52 13.22
CA PRO A 119 16.84 18.34 12.39
C PRO A 119 18.30 17.92 12.32
N LEU A 120 18.76 17.16 13.30
CA LEU A 120 19.95 16.34 13.18
C LEU A 120 19.69 15.38 12.01
N GLU A 121 20.48 15.52 10.95
CA GLU A 121 20.61 14.55 9.86
C GLU A 121 21.04 13.21 10.44
N VAL A 122 20.08 12.45 10.95
CA VAL A 122 20.31 11.07 11.33
C VAL A 122 20.13 10.23 10.07
N ASP A 123 21.23 9.66 9.60
CA ASP A 123 21.27 8.72 8.49
C ASP A 123 20.54 7.40 8.88
N ARG A 124 19.20 7.40 8.82
CA ARG A 124 18.31 6.41 9.46
C ARG A 124 17.94 5.19 8.63
N CYS A 125 18.28 5.10 7.33
CA CYS A 125 17.77 4.01 6.48
C CYS A 125 18.86 3.01 5.99
N THR A 126 20.08 2.99 6.54
CA THR A 126 21.06 1.97 6.14
C THR A 126 20.86 0.68 6.94
N GLY A 127 20.44 -0.37 6.25
CA GLY A 127 20.54 -1.76 6.71
C GLY A 127 22.00 -2.24 6.70
N SER A 128 22.90 -1.47 7.33
CA SER A 128 24.33 -1.72 7.33
C SER A 128 24.67 -2.92 8.24
N THR A 129 25.42 -3.85 7.68
CA THR A 129 26.19 -4.87 8.39
C THR A 129 26.89 -4.23 9.58
N TYR A 130 26.51 -4.66 10.78
CA TYR A 130 27.09 -4.35 12.10
C TYR A 130 28.52 -3.77 12.08
N THR A 131 28.64 -2.48 11.76
CA THR A 131 29.79 -1.69 12.18
C THR A 131 29.32 -0.87 13.36
N ARG A 132 30.04 -1.06 14.46
CA ARG A 132 29.83 -0.46 15.78
C ARG A 132 29.97 1.06 15.67
N SER A 133 28.94 1.73 15.15
CA SER A 133 28.85 3.19 15.15
C SER A 133 28.94 3.67 16.60
N ASN A 134 29.80 4.66 16.84
CA ASN A 134 30.12 5.19 18.16
C ASN A 134 28.86 5.79 18.81
N LYS A 135 28.21 4.99 19.66
CA LYS A 135 27.04 5.29 20.51
C LYS A 135 27.32 6.34 21.61
N SER A 136 28.12 7.38 21.38
CA SER A 136 28.46 8.33 22.45
C SER A 136 27.37 9.38 22.74
N ASP A 137 26.51 9.74 21.78
CA ASP A 137 25.63 10.92 21.95
C ASP A 137 24.16 10.62 22.27
N VAL A 138 23.69 9.37 22.19
CA VAL A 138 22.27 9.02 22.47
C VAL A 138 22.03 8.58 23.92
N ASN A 139 23.09 8.29 24.70
CA ASN A 139 22.97 8.04 26.14
C ASN A 139 22.94 9.36 26.95
N LYS A 140 22.15 10.35 26.53
CA LYS A 140 21.70 11.38 27.46
C LYS A 140 20.93 10.66 28.56
N GLY A 141 21.41 10.77 29.80
CA GLY A 141 21.02 9.94 30.93
C GLY A 141 19.53 9.63 30.98
N ILE A 142 19.17 8.40 30.57
CA ILE A 142 17.80 7.91 30.68
C ILE A 142 17.51 7.78 32.17
N GLN A 143 16.52 8.52 32.67
CA GLN A 143 16.11 8.38 34.07
C GLN A 143 15.48 7.00 34.25
N ILE A 144 16.13 6.12 34.99
CA ILE A 144 15.60 4.78 35.26
C ILE A 144 14.40 4.88 36.22
N ILE A 145 14.54 5.63 37.30
CA ILE A 145 13.54 5.76 38.37
C ILE A 145 13.62 7.13 39.02
N PHE A 146 12.50 7.74 39.40
CA PHE A 146 12.48 8.93 40.25
C PHE A 146 12.39 8.57 41.74
N PRO A 147 12.78 9.46 42.68
CA PRO A 147 12.65 9.20 44.12
C PRO A 147 11.24 8.81 44.55
N GLU A 148 10.20 9.39 43.95
CA GLU A 148 8.79 9.09 44.25
C GLU A 148 8.32 7.72 43.70
N GLU A 149 9.16 7.08 42.90
CA GLU A 149 8.92 5.77 42.29
C GLU A 149 9.73 4.66 42.98
N GLU A 150 10.54 5.01 43.98
CA GLU A 150 11.28 4.03 44.77
C GLU A 150 10.33 3.03 45.46
N GLY A 151 10.69 1.75 45.42
CA GLY A 151 9.88 0.66 45.95
C GLY A 151 8.75 0.19 45.03
N LEU A 152 8.58 0.76 43.82
CA LEU A 152 7.64 0.23 42.84
C LEU A 152 8.08 -1.14 42.32
N PHE A 153 7.12 -2.07 42.28
CA PHE A 153 7.23 -3.36 41.59
C PHE A 153 6.39 -3.31 40.32
N VAL A 154 7.05 -3.39 39.16
CA VAL A 154 6.36 -3.27 37.86
C VAL A 154 6.56 -4.56 37.08
N ASP A 155 5.59 -4.91 36.24
CA ASP A 155 5.71 -6.05 35.33
C ASP A 155 6.99 -5.92 34.48
N ALA A 156 7.84 -6.94 34.55
CA ALA A 156 9.14 -6.99 33.88
C ALA A 156 9.02 -6.69 32.39
N ARG A 157 7.95 -7.15 31.72
CA ARG A 157 7.73 -6.86 30.30
C ARG A 157 7.48 -5.38 30.01
N CYS A 158 6.82 -4.68 30.92
CA CYS A 158 6.58 -3.24 30.82
C CYS A 158 7.86 -2.46 31.01
N LEU A 159 8.72 -2.89 31.93
CA LEU A 159 10.03 -2.26 32.17
C LEU A 159 10.94 -2.38 30.95
N VAL A 160 11.03 -3.59 30.37
CA VAL A 160 11.82 -3.84 29.16
C VAL A 160 11.30 -3.03 27.97
N TRP A 161 9.98 -3.00 27.77
CA TRP A 161 9.35 -2.19 26.73
C TRP A 161 9.60 -0.69 26.94
N ALA A 162 9.38 -0.17 28.16
CA ALA A 162 9.58 1.24 28.48
C ALA A 162 11.03 1.67 28.29
N TYR A 163 11.98 0.80 28.65
CA TYR A 163 13.40 1.02 28.40
C TYR A 163 13.71 1.13 26.90
N ASP A 164 13.13 0.26 26.05
CA ASP A 164 13.31 0.35 24.60
C ASP A 164 12.76 1.65 24.03
N ILE A 165 11.54 2.04 24.45
CA ILE A 165 10.92 3.30 24.03
C ILE A 165 11.81 4.50 24.38
N LEU A 166 12.31 4.56 25.62
CA LEU A 166 13.12 5.68 26.09
C LEU A 166 14.53 5.70 25.48
N SER A 167 15.19 4.54 25.42
CA SER A 167 16.58 4.44 24.93
C SER A 167 16.71 4.66 23.44
N HIS A 168 15.67 4.35 22.67
CA HIS A 168 15.67 4.55 21.22
C HIS A 168 14.80 5.75 20.79
N GLY A 169 14.14 6.45 21.72
CA GLY A 169 13.27 7.58 21.39
C GLY A 169 12.01 7.21 20.60
N TRP A 170 11.51 5.97 20.73
CA TRP A 170 10.36 5.46 19.97
C TRP A 170 9.00 5.93 20.51
N TRP A 171 8.88 7.21 20.86
CA TRP A 171 7.69 7.79 21.49
C TRP A 171 6.42 7.63 20.65
N HIS A 172 6.54 7.60 19.32
CA HIS A 172 5.43 7.38 18.39
C HIS A 172 4.78 5.99 18.51
N LEU A 173 5.40 5.05 19.22
CA LEU A 173 4.83 3.73 19.51
C LEU A 173 4.00 3.71 20.82
N VAL A 174 4.01 4.80 21.61
CA VAL A 174 3.24 4.90 22.85
C VAL A 174 1.79 5.30 22.51
N PRO A 175 0.77 4.48 22.83
CA PRO A 175 -0.61 4.73 22.41
C PRO A 175 -1.39 5.68 23.34
N PHE A 176 -0.71 6.30 24.32
CA PHE A 176 -1.30 7.15 25.34
C PHE A 176 -0.44 8.39 25.61
N GLU A 177 -1.05 9.42 26.16
CA GLU A 177 -0.35 10.66 26.51
C GLU A 177 0.58 10.47 27.70
N VAL A 178 1.77 11.07 27.60
CA VAL A 178 2.81 10.98 28.61
C VAL A 178 3.29 12.38 29.00
N LYS A 179 3.09 12.74 30.27
CA LYS A 179 3.65 13.98 30.84
C LYS A 179 5.15 13.81 31.06
N LYS A 180 5.96 14.76 30.56
CA LYS A 180 7.42 14.77 30.71
C LYS A 180 7.83 15.69 31.88
N PRO A 181 8.95 15.39 32.58
CA PRO A 181 9.83 14.23 32.39
C PRO A 181 9.20 12.93 32.93
N ILE A 182 9.62 11.77 32.39
CA ILE A 182 9.18 10.44 32.85
C ILE A 182 10.38 9.49 32.90
N SER A 183 10.39 8.59 33.88
CA SER A 183 11.39 7.54 34.02
C SER A 183 10.98 6.24 33.31
N VAL A 184 11.88 5.24 33.26
CA VAL A 184 11.55 3.88 32.80
C VAL A 184 10.42 3.28 33.65
N PHE A 185 10.52 3.38 34.98
CA PHE A 185 9.50 2.84 35.90
C PHE A 185 8.16 3.56 35.76
N GLY A 186 8.18 4.89 35.61
CA GLY A 186 6.98 5.70 35.40
C GLY A 186 6.25 5.32 34.12
N LEU A 187 6.98 5.19 33.00
CA LEU A 187 6.41 4.81 31.71
C LEU A 187 5.89 3.37 31.73
N ALA A 188 6.63 2.45 32.37
CA ALA A 188 6.21 1.06 32.53
C ALA A 188 4.92 0.95 33.36
N ARG A 189 4.80 1.72 34.45
CA ARG A 189 3.58 1.79 35.27
C ARG A 189 2.39 2.33 34.46
N LYS A 190 2.61 3.39 33.67
CA LYS A 190 1.58 3.92 32.75
C LYS A 190 1.13 2.90 31.72
N ALA A 191 2.04 2.07 31.19
CA ALA A 191 1.68 0.98 30.30
C ALA A 191 0.82 -0.10 30.98
N VAL A 192 1.07 -0.40 32.26
CA VAL A 192 0.20 -1.30 33.05
C VAL A 192 -1.19 -0.70 33.21
N GLU A 193 -1.28 0.56 33.65
CA GLU A 193 -2.55 1.29 33.82
C GLU A 193 -3.35 1.32 32.51
N TRP A 194 -2.68 1.59 31.39
CA TRP A 194 -3.31 1.60 30.07
C TRP A 194 -3.87 0.24 29.66
N GLU A 195 -3.12 -0.85 29.89
CA GLU A 195 -3.58 -2.20 29.56
C GLU A 195 -4.75 -2.65 30.45
N GLU A 196 -4.79 -2.22 31.71
CA GLU A 196 -5.94 -2.45 32.60
C GLU A 196 -7.15 -1.65 32.15
N ALA A 197 -6.97 -0.35 31.84
CA ALA A 197 -8.03 0.49 31.28
C ALA A 197 -8.57 -0.08 29.96
N ARG A 198 -7.70 -0.60 29.09
CA ARG A 198 -8.10 -1.24 27.83
C ARG A 198 -8.87 -2.54 28.03
N LYS A 199 -8.52 -3.34 29.04
CA LYS A 199 -9.32 -4.53 29.40
C LYS A 199 -10.73 -4.14 29.85
N ALA A 200 -10.86 -3.03 30.58
CA ALA A 200 -12.16 -2.50 30.99
C ALA A 200 -12.90 -1.82 29.83
N ASN A 201 -12.17 -1.16 28.92
CA ASN A 201 -12.70 -0.47 27.75
C ASN A 201 -11.95 -0.89 26.48
N PRO A 202 -12.43 -1.93 25.77
CA PRO A 202 -11.82 -2.42 24.53
C PRO A 202 -11.79 -1.40 23.37
N ALA A 203 -12.46 -0.24 23.49
CA ALA A 203 -12.38 0.83 22.50
C ALA A 203 -11.04 1.60 22.57
N LEU A 204 -10.30 1.50 23.67
CA LEU A 204 -8.97 2.10 23.79
C LEU A 204 -7.98 1.42 22.83
N ARG A 205 -7.09 2.23 22.25
CA ARG A 205 -6.10 1.77 21.27
C ARG A 205 -5.16 0.73 21.92
N PRO A 206 -4.93 -0.43 21.28
CA PRO A 206 -3.99 -1.42 21.81
C PRO A 206 -2.55 -0.89 21.76
N ASN A 207 -1.75 -1.26 22.76
CA ASN A 207 -0.30 -1.11 22.67
C ASN A 207 0.26 -2.21 21.76
N ILE A 208 0.33 -1.90 20.46
CA ILE A 208 0.64 -2.88 19.41
C ILE A 208 2.00 -3.54 19.68
N THR A 209 3.07 -2.77 19.95
CA THR A 209 4.41 -3.34 20.10
C THR A 209 4.57 -4.14 21.39
N PHE A 210 3.82 -3.82 22.43
CA PHE A 210 3.83 -4.53 23.71
C PHE A 210 3.32 -5.98 23.62
N GLU A 211 2.50 -6.31 22.61
CA GLU A 211 2.07 -7.68 22.34
C GLU A 211 3.12 -8.57 21.65
N ALA A 212 4.26 -8.00 21.25
CA ALA A 212 5.33 -8.71 20.56
C ALA A 212 5.90 -9.84 21.43
N SER A 213 6.27 -10.96 20.81
CA SER A 213 6.86 -12.09 21.55
C SER A 213 8.21 -11.77 22.17
N CYS A 214 8.91 -10.75 21.68
CA CYS A 214 10.07 -10.19 22.35
C CYS A 214 9.73 -9.51 23.69
N TYR A 215 8.49 -9.21 24.05
CA TYR A 215 8.16 -8.76 25.42
C TYR A 215 7.41 -9.84 26.22
N LYS A 216 7.06 -10.97 25.62
CA LYS A 216 6.32 -12.01 26.32
C LYS A 216 7.22 -12.84 27.24
N VAL A 217 6.75 -13.01 28.48
CA VAL A 217 7.26 -13.97 29.46
C VAL A 217 6.67 -15.34 29.15
N SER A 218 7.46 -16.40 29.31
CA SER A 218 6.98 -17.78 29.16
C SER A 218 5.93 -18.13 30.22
N TYR A 219 4.76 -18.58 29.76
CA TYR A 219 3.68 -19.25 30.51
C TYR A 219 3.18 -18.59 31.80
N GLY A 220 2.14 -17.75 31.71
CA GLY A 220 1.13 -17.53 32.76
C GLY A 220 1.57 -16.79 34.04
N TYR A 221 2.86 -16.72 34.32
CA TYR A 221 3.38 -16.04 35.50
C TYR A 221 3.57 -14.55 35.22
N LYS A 222 2.99 -13.71 36.09
CA LYS A 222 3.31 -12.28 36.15
C LYS A 222 4.64 -12.14 36.89
N ILE A 223 5.71 -11.85 36.16
CA ILE A 223 7.02 -11.55 36.75
C ILE A 223 7.09 -10.05 36.96
N VAL A 224 7.26 -9.64 38.21
CA VAL A 224 7.47 -8.24 38.59
C VAL A 224 8.92 -8.03 38.97
N TRP A 225 9.48 -6.87 38.62
CA TRP A 225 10.81 -6.45 39.04
C TRP A 225 10.74 -5.16 39.82
N ASP A 226 11.65 -5.05 40.77
CA ASP A 226 12.03 -3.78 41.40
C ASP A 226 13.26 -3.19 40.68
N LEU A 227 13.76 -2.06 41.21
CA LEU A 227 14.93 -1.38 40.70
C LEU A 227 16.19 -2.27 40.68
N VAL A 228 16.37 -3.11 41.69
CA VAL A 228 17.58 -3.95 41.85
C VAL A 228 17.60 -5.01 40.76
N MET A 229 16.49 -5.74 40.59
CA MET A 229 16.35 -6.76 39.54
C MET A 229 16.50 -6.17 38.14
N PHE A 230 15.87 -5.01 37.89
CA PHE A 230 15.98 -4.35 36.59
C PHE A 230 17.41 -3.84 36.30
N SER A 231 18.10 -3.32 37.32
CA SER A 231 19.50 -2.86 37.19
C SER A 231 20.45 -4.03 36.96
N GLU A 232 20.22 -5.16 37.62
CA GLU A 232 20.98 -6.39 37.37
C GLU A 232 20.77 -6.87 35.94
N TRP A 233 19.52 -6.89 35.46
CA TRP A 233 19.21 -7.23 34.08
C TRP A 233 19.98 -6.36 33.08
N LEU A 234 19.95 -5.03 33.26
CA LEU A 234 20.71 -4.08 32.43
C LEU A 234 22.22 -4.39 32.43
N ARG A 235 22.79 -4.69 33.61
CA ARG A 235 24.21 -5.00 33.77
C ARG A 235 24.62 -6.31 33.09
N THR A 236 23.76 -7.33 33.12
CA THR A 236 24.07 -8.63 32.51
C THR A 236 24.08 -8.62 30.98
N GLY A 237 23.61 -7.53 30.37
CA GLY A 237 23.53 -7.35 28.92
C GLY A 237 22.41 -8.17 28.29
N ARG A 238 21.77 -7.61 27.27
CA ARG A 238 20.83 -8.37 26.44
C ARG A 238 21.61 -9.42 25.64
N SER A 239 21.34 -10.70 25.86
CA SER A 239 21.61 -11.66 24.78
C SER A 239 20.53 -11.46 23.70
N THR A 240 20.84 -11.76 22.44
CA THR A 240 19.91 -11.53 21.31
C THR A 240 18.55 -12.23 21.47
N GLY A 241 18.50 -13.31 22.25
CA GLY A 241 17.26 -14.02 22.59
C GLY A 241 16.64 -13.66 23.94
N ASP A 242 17.31 -12.82 24.73
CA ASP A 242 16.94 -12.53 26.11
C ASP A 242 16.38 -11.12 26.29
N VAL A 243 15.10 -11.10 26.60
CA VAL A 243 14.33 -9.93 26.98
C VAL A 243 14.01 -10.03 28.47
N GLY A 244 14.98 -10.55 29.22
CA GLY A 244 15.08 -10.61 30.67
C GLY A 244 14.63 -11.89 31.35
N PHE A 245 14.47 -12.96 30.60
CA PHE A 245 14.18 -14.27 31.14
C PHE A 245 15.25 -15.24 30.65
N LYS A 246 16.47 -15.09 31.17
CA LYS A 246 17.46 -16.17 31.21
C LYS A 246 16.89 -17.28 32.06
N HIS A 247 16.14 -18.23 31.48
CA HIS A 247 16.03 -19.56 32.10
C HIS A 247 15.67 -20.69 31.12
N VAL A 248 16.70 -21.43 30.73
CA VAL A 248 16.89 -22.88 30.99
C VAL A 248 15.98 -23.92 30.31
N SER A 249 14.92 -23.59 29.57
CA SER A 249 14.07 -24.65 28.96
C SER A 249 13.83 -24.59 27.44
N GLN A 250 14.59 -23.80 26.68
CA GLN A 250 14.32 -23.59 25.25
C GLN A 250 15.00 -24.56 24.28
N GLU A 251 15.86 -25.48 24.74
CA GLU A 251 16.61 -26.34 23.82
C GLU A 251 15.76 -27.38 23.05
N ASN A 252 14.51 -27.64 23.43
CA ASN A 252 13.77 -28.82 22.92
C ASN A 252 12.45 -28.57 22.18
N ARG A 253 12.20 -27.40 21.58
CA ARG A 253 11.05 -27.24 20.66
C ARG A 253 11.44 -27.40 19.20
N GLN A 254 11.74 -28.65 18.84
CA GLN A 254 11.59 -29.15 17.47
C GLN A 254 10.18 -28.79 16.99
N GLY A 255 10.06 -27.86 16.04
CA GLY A 255 8.78 -27.35 15.52
C GLY A 255 8.62 -25.82 15.60
N GLY A 256 9.58 -25.11 16.19
CA GLY A 256 9.66 -23.66 16.07
C GLY A 256 9.79 -23.22 14.61
N TRP A 257 9.03 -22.19 14.22
CA TRP A 257 9.21 -21.56 12.92
C TRP A 257 10.47 -20.70 12.96
N LEU A 258 11.36 -20.95 12.03
CA LEU A 258 12.67 -20.32 11.91
C LEU A 258 12.72 -19.53 10.60
N ILE A 259 13.38 -18.38 10.62
CA ILE A 259 13.75 -17.64 9.41
C ILE A 259 15.27 -17.74 9.28
N ALA A 260 15.78 -18.08 8.10
CA ALA A 260 17.22 -17.95 7.85
C ALA A 260 17.64 -16.49 8.08
N SER A 261 18.75 -16.25 8.77
CA SER A 261 19.22 -14.89 9.06
C SER A 261 19.41 -14.05 7.79
N GLY A 262 19.80 -14.67 6.67
CA GLY A 262 19.91 -14.00 5.37
C GLY A 262 18.57 -13.50 4.79
N ASP A 263 17.46 -14.16 5.15
CA ASP A 263 16.12 -13.79 4.68
C ASP A 263 15.41 -12.81 5.63
N ALA A 264 15.97 -12.55 6.81
CA ALA A 264 15.34 -11.78 7.87
C ALA A 264 14.90 -10.39 7.41
N SER A 265 15.79 -9.66 6.73
CA SER A 265 15.50 -8.30 6.25
C SER A 265 14.39 -8.29 5.21
N ALA A 266 14.37 -9.27 4.29
CA ALA A 266 13.30 -9.39 3.29
C ALA A 266 11.96 -9.74 3.95
N ALA A 267 11.97 -10.66 4.93
CA ALA A 267 10.79 -11.05 5.69
C ALA A 267 10.22 -9.89 6.52
N VAL A 268 11.06 -9.09 7.18
CA VAL A 268 10.64 -7.88 7.90
C VAL A 268 10.01 -6.88 6.95
N ARG A 269 10.64 -6.63 5.79
CA ARG A 269 10.08 -5.73 4.77
C ARG A 269 8.72 -6.19 4.27
N ASP A 270 8.56 -7.47 3.92
CA ASP A 270 7.27 -8.03 3.48
C ASP A 270 6.18 -7.92 4.57
N LEU A 271 6.55 -8.16 5.83
CA LEU A 271 5.64 -7.99 6.95
C LEU A 271 5.21 -6.53 7.12
N VAL A 272 6.16 -5.60 7.19
CA VAL A 272 5.87 -4.17 7.44
C VAL A 272 5.18 -3.54 6.23
N GLN A 273 5.51 -3.91 4.99
CA GLN A 273 4.79 -3.44 3.80
C GLN A 273 3.33 -3.91 3.79
N SER A 274 3.05 -5.09 4.38
CA SER A 274 1.69 -5.62 4.51
C SER A 274 1.02 -5.30 5.85
N TRP A 275 1.59 -4.37 6.62
CA TRP A 275 1.02 -3.93 7.88
C TRP A 275 -0.33 -3.23 7.67
N PRO A 276 -1.30 -3.40 8.58
CA PRO A 276 -2.57 -2.71 8.47
C PRO A 276 -2.43 -1.19 8.54
N THR A 277 -2.97 -0.47 7.55
CA THR A 277 -2.98 1.01 7.53
C THR A 277 -4.30 1.62 8.01
N ASN A 278 -5.38 0.83 8.01
CA ASN A 278 -6.71 1.38 8.28
C ASN A 278 -7.05 1.35 9.78
N GLN A 279 -7.65 2.43 10.26
CA GLN A 279 -8.19 2.50 11.62
C GLN A 279 -9.30 1.46 11.87
N SER A 280 -9.96 0.94 10.83
CA SER A 280 -10.96 -0.12 10.97
C SER A 280 -10.37 -1.44 11.50
N SER A 281 -9.04 -1.64 11.35
CA SER A 281 -8.32 -2.76 11.94
C SER A 281 -7.90 -2.56 13.40
N LYS A 282 -8.42 -1.53 14.09
CA LYS A 282 -8.13 -1.17 15.51
C LYS A 282 -8.23 -2.34 16.51
N GLY A 283 -8.87 -3.46 16.16
CA GLY A 283 -8.93 -4.67 16.98
C GLY A 283 -7.89 -5.76 16.68
N GLU A 284 -7.09 -5.64 15.61
CA GLU A 284 -6.07 -6.62 15.26
C GLU A 284 -4.79 -6.39 16.08
N GLY A 285 -4.65 -7.15 17.18
CA GLY A 285 -3.40 -7.18 17.93
C GLY A 285 -2.20 -7.63 17.09
N PHE A 286 -0.99 -7.23 17.49
CA PHE A 286 0.28 -7.54 16.81
C PHE A 286 0.47 -9.04 16.58
N ALA A 287 0.09 -9.86 17.55
CA ALA A 287 0.16 -11.31 17.44
C ALA A 287 -0.81 -11.87 16.38
N CYS A 288 -1.93 -11.18 16.10
CA CYS A 288 -2.86 -11.54 15.03
C CYS A 288 -2.26 -11.22 13.65
N ILE A 289 -1.70 -10.01 13.51
CA ILE A 289 -1.05 -9.53 12.28
C ILE A 289 0.07 -10.49 11.88
N LEU A 290 0.98 -10.78 12.81
CA LEU A 290 2.08 -11.71 12.57
C LEU A 290 1.63 -13.13 12.23
N ARG A 291 0.60 -13.67 12.92
CA ARG A 291 0.06 -15.00 12.60
C ARG A 291 -0.55 -15.04 11.21
N ARG A 292 -1.26 -13.98 10.80
CA ARG A 292 -1.84 -13.86 9.46
C ARG A 292 -0.77 -13.75 8.40
N TRP A 293 0.25 -12.91 8.63
CA TRP A 293 1.39 -12.79 7.75
C TRP A 293 2.12 -14.14 7.62
N ARG A 294 2.44 -14.81 8.72
CA ARG A 294 3.10 -16.12 8.74
C ARG A 294 2.36 -17.18 7.92
N ARG A 295 1.02 -17.18 7.89
CA ARG A 295 0.22 -18.10 7.05
C ARG A 295 0.35 -17.82 5.56
N ARG A 296 0.66 -16.58 5.17
CA ARG A 296 0.83 -16.14 3.77
C ARG A 296 2.27 -16.19 3.32
N TYR A 297 3.21 -15.93 4.23
CA TYR A 297 4.63 -15.93 3.97
C TYR A 297 5.04 -17.34 3.56
N LYS A 298 5.29 -17.51 2.26
CA LYS A 298 5.95 -18.68 1.72
C LYS A 298 7.44 -18.35 1.80
N PRO A 299 8.20 -18.95 2.73
CA PRO A 299 9.65 -18.80 2.67
C PRO A 299 10.09 -19.20 1.25
N PRO A 300 11.14 -18.57 0.69
CA PRO A 300 11.75 -19.04 -0.54
C PRO A 300 11.89 -20.55 -0.41
N THR A 301 11.13 -21.29 -1.20
CA THR A 301 11.08 -22.73 -1.05
C THR A 301 12.51 -23.21 -1.23
N PHE A 302 13.05 -23.92 -0.23
CA PHE A 302 14.27 -24.73 -0.36
C PHE A 302 14.06 -25.91 -1.34
N ALA A 303 13.28 -25.67 -2.40
CA ALA A 303 12.90 -26.60 -3.44
C ALA A 303 13.91 -26.46 -4.56
N GLY A 304 14.92 -27.33 -4.52
CA GLY A 304 16.09 -27.31 -5.42
C GLY A 304 17.32 -27.11 -4.56
N GLU A 305 18.17 -28.08 -4.29
CA GLU A 305 18.42 -29.36 -4.95
C GLU A 305 18.70 -30.41 -3.87
N GLY A 306 18.26 -31.65 -4.12
CA GLY A 306 18.52 -32.75 -3.22
C GLY A 306 20.02 -32.97 -3.05
N GLY A 307 20.52 -32.77 -1.83
CA GLY A 307 21.82 -33.29 -1.43
C GLY A 307 22.84 -32.23 -1.06
N SER A 308 22.76 -31.73 0.16
CA SER A 308 23.87 -31.78 1.11
C SER A 308 23.38 -31.28 2.45
N LEU A 309 23.93 -31.83 3.53
CA LEU A 309 23.67 -31.44 4.90
C LEU A 309 23.61 -29.92 5.01
N ARG A 310 22.44 -29.42 5.42
CA ARG A 310 22.24 -28.20 6.22
C ARG A 310 23.58 -27.55 6.57
N SER A 311 24.08 -26.66 5.71
CA SER A 311 24.96 -25.63 6.24
C SER A 311 24.16 -25.03 7.40
N ARG A 312 24.77 -24.91 8.57
CA ARG A 312 24.15 -24.32 9.75
C ARG A 312 23.93 -22.83 9.46
N THR A 313 23.06 -22.52 8.51
CA THR A 313 22.63 -21.15 8.26
C THR A 313 22.02 -20.71 9.57
N GLU A 314 22.62 -19.69 10.17
CA GLU A 314 22.09 -19.08 11.37
C GLU A 314 20.61 -18.79 11.11
N CYS A 315 19.78 -19.24 12.04
CA CYS A 315 18.34 -19.13 11.95
C CYS A 315 17.88 -18.26 13.09
N LEU A 316 17.02 -17.29 12.79
CA LEU A 316 16.34 -16.50 13.80
C LEU A 316 15.17 -17.29 14.35
N SER A 317 15.10 -17.34 15.68
CA SER A 317 13.89 -17.72 16.37
C SER A 317 12.76 -16.73 16.08
N TRP A 318 11.52 -17.18 16.26
CA TRP A 318 10.37 -16.30 16.16
C TRP A 318 10.47 -15.07 17.08
N ARG A 319 11.05 -15.23 18.27
CA ARG A 319 11.23 -14.15 19.24
C ARG A 319 12.20 -13.09 18.71
N GLU A 320 13.35 -13.52 18.20
CA GLU A 320 14.35 -12.63 17.58
C GLU A 320 13.76 -11.90 16.38
N PHE A 321 13.06 -12.61 15.49
CA PHE A 321 12.37 -11.98 14.37
C PHE A 321 11.39 -10.91 14.84
N THR A 322 10.55 -11.20 15.84
CA THR A 322 9.64 -10.16 16.38
C THR A 322 10.34 -8.98 17.01
N GLY A 323 11.52 -9.20 17.61
CA GLY A 323 12.36 -8.11 18.12
C GLY A 323 12.86 -7.21 16.99
N ILE A 324 13.31 -7.79 15.87
CA ILE A 324 13.72 -7.02 14.69
C ILE A 324 12.53 -6.24 14.11
N VAL A 325 11.34 -6.84 14.05
CA VAL A 325 10.12 -6.16 13.58
C VAL A 325 9.78 -4.95 14.46
N VAL A 326 9.78 -5.09 15.79
CA VAL A 326 9.53 -3.97 16.71
C VAL A 326 10.59 -2.89 16.53
N LYS A 327 11.87 -3.28 16.43
CA LYS A 327 12.97 -2.35 16.18
C LYS A 327 12.76 -1.58 14.88
N THR A 328 12.43 -2.25 13.78
CA THR A 328 12.13 -1.59 12.50
C THR A 328 10.96 -0.63 12.61
N LEU A 329 9.85 -1.02 13.27
CA LEU A 329 8.71 -0.10 13.50
C LEU A 329 9.11 1.12 14.36
N GLY A 330 10.00 0.92 15.33
CA GLY A 330 10.56 2.01 16.12
C GLY A 330 11.45 2.94 15.31
N GLU A 331 12.37 2.39 14.50
CA GLU A 331 13.33 3.16 13.70
C GLU A 331 12.67 4.00 12.59
N LEU A 332 11.50 3.59 12.09
CA LEU A 332 10.74 4.36 11.11
C LEU A 332 10.24 5.71 11.65
N GLY A 333 10.14 5.90 12.97
CA GLY A 333 9.80 7.21 13.56
C GLY A 333 8.36 7.70 13.32
N VAL A 334 7.50 6.88 12.72
CA VAL A 334 6.09 7.20 12.41
C VAL A 334 5.13 6.27 13.12
N PRO A 335 3.89 6.68 13.41
CA PRO A 335 2.86 5.78 13.93
C PRO A 335 2.77 4.49 13.11
N VAL A 336 2.48 3.37 13.78
CA VAL A 336 2.49 2.03 13.17
C VAL A 336 1.59 1.90 11.93
N GLU A 337 0.51 2.69 11.86
CA GLU A 337 -0.40 2.74 10.70
C GLU A 337 0.25 3.36 9.45
N GLN A 338 1.25 4.22 9.64
CA GLN A 338 2.03 4.86 8.57
C GLN A 338 3.32 4.10 8.24
N ALA A 339 3.68 3.08 9.03
CA ALA A 339 4.91 2.31 8.83
C ALA A 339 5.05 1.70 7.42
N PRO A 340 4.00 1.18 6.74
CA PRO A 340 4.11 0.74 5.36
C PRO A 340 4.54 1.85 4.39
N LYS A 341 3.99 3.07 4.56
CA LYS A 341 4.29 4.24 3.73
C LYS A 341 5.73 4.68 3.97
N GLU A 342 6.13 4.88 5.23
CA GLU A 342 7.49 5.33 5.55
C GLU A 342 8.55 4.30 5.18
N LEU A 343 8.25 3.00 5.30
CA LEU A 343 9.18 1.96 4.83
C LEU A 343 9.43 2.07 3.32
N ARG A 344 8.39 2.32 2.52
CA ARG A 344 8.56 2.54 1.07
C ARG A 344 9.37 3.81 0.81
N ARG A 345 9.15 4.88 1.57
CA ARG A 345 9.97 6.10 1.47
C ARG A 345 11.45 5.85 1.79
N CYS A 346 11.75 5.18 2.90
CA CYS A 346 13.12 4.76 3.22
C CYS A 346 13.73 3.92 2.09
N GLN A 347 12.98 2.99 1.50
CA GLN A 347 13.46 2.17 0.38
C GLN A 347 13.80 3.02 -0.85
N ARG A 348 12.94 3.98 -1.22
CA ARG A 348 13.18 4.89 -2.34
C ARG A 348 14.40 5.78 -2.10
N ARG A 349 14.51 6.39 -0.92
CA ARG A 349 15.68 7.20 -0.52
C ARG A 349 16.96 6.37 -0.56
N GLN A 350 16.92 5.13 -0.07
CA GLN A 350 18.07 4.23 -0.11
C GLN A 350 18.48 3.89 -1.55
N GLN A 351 17.51 3.59 -2.44
CA GLN A 351 17.80 3.36 -3.86
C GLN A 351 18.39 4.59 -4.56
N ILE A 352 17.89 5.79 -4.24
CA ILE A 352 18.46 7.03 -4.77
C ILE A 352 19.92 7.16 -4.32
N ARG A 353 20.21 6.98 -3.03
CA ARG A 353 21.59 7.04 -2.51
C ARG A 353 22.52 6.03 -3.16
N GLU A 354 22.05 4.79 -3.34
CA GLU A 354 22.83 3.73 -4.00
C GLU A 354 23.13 4.09 -5.46
N LYS A 355 22.14 4.59 -6.20
CA LYS A 355 22.33 5.04 -7.58
C LYS A 355 23.23 6.26 -7.68
N VAL A 356 23.09 7.23 -6.76
CA VAL A 356 23.96 8.41 -6.64
C VAL A 356 25.41 8.00 -6.33
N ALA A 357 25.61 7.05 -5.41
CA ALA A 357 26.95 6.54 -5.08
C ALA A 357 27.60 5.85 -6.29
N ALA A 358 26.87 4.95 -6.95
CA ALA A 358 27.34 4.27 -8.17
C ALA A 358 27.66 5.26 -9.30
N PHE A 359 26.91 6.35 -9.38
CA PHE A 359 27.12 7.41 -10.36
C PHE A 359 28.33 8.30 -10.03
N THR A 360 28.60 8.54 -8.74
CA THR A 360 29.73 9.38 -8.27
C THR A 360 31.09 8.71 -8.49
N GLU A 361 31.15 7.37 -8.49
CA GLU A 361 32.38 6.63 -8.78
C GLU A 361 33.01 6.94 -10.15
N LEU A 362 32.26 7.59 -11.06
CA LEU A 362 32.71 8.01 -12.38
C LEU A 362 33.54 9.32 -12.41
N ASN A 363 33.78 9.98 -11.26
CA ASN A 363 34.80 11.02 -11.03
C ASN A 363 34.77 12.28 -11.95
N ASP A 364 33.61 12.78 -12.38
CA ASP A 364 33.53 14.07 -13.07
C ASP A 364 33.15 15.22 -12.10
N PRO A 365 34.06 16.17 -11.79
CA PRO A 365 33.78 17.29 -10.88
C PRO A 365 32.68 18.24 -11.36
N ALA A 366 32.32 18.23 -12.65
CA ALA A 366 31.19 19.00 -13.18
C ALA A 366 29.83 18.49 -12.64
N HIS A 367 29.80 17.36 -11.95
CA HIS A 367 28.57 16.69 -11.50
C HIS A 367 28.14 17.11 -10.08
N THR A 368 28.91 17.95 -9.37
CA THR A 368 28.61 18.34 -7.98
C THR A 368 27.28 19.07 -7.81
N SER A 369 27.02 20.11 -8.60
CA SER A 369 25.72 20.84 -8.56
C SER A 369 24.54 19.96 -8.94
N PHE A 370 24.75 18.96 -9.80
CA PHE A 370 23.75 17.99 -10.19
C PHE A 370 23.42 17.01 -9.04
N LEU A 371 24.44 16.52 -8.34
CA LEU A 371 24.28 15.65 -7.18
C LEU A 371 23.49 16.35 -6.08
N ASP A 372 23.72 17.66 -5.90
CA ASP A 372 22.95 18.47 -4.94
C ASP A 372 21.45 18.47 -5.28
N VAL A 373 21.09 18.63 -6.57
CA VAL A 373 19.68 18.55 -7.00
C VAL A 373 19.11 17.14 -6.82
N MET A 374 19.88 16.10 -7.14
CA MET A 374 19.44 14.71 -6.99
C MET A 374 19.32 14.26 -5.54
N MET A 375 20.02 14.92 -4.62
CA MET A 375 19.93 14.65 -3.18
C MET A 375 18.92 15.57 -2.48
N SER A 376 18.62 16.73 -3.07
CA SER A 376 17.61 17.66 -2.57
C SER A 376 16.21 17.05 -2.50
N ASP A 377 15.49 17.35 -1.43
CA ASP A 377 14.08 17.00 -1.26
C ASP A 377 13.14 17.91 -2.08
N SER A 378 13.63 19.06 -2.54
CA SER A 378 12.86 19.98 -3.37
C SER A 378 12.92 19.56 -4.85
N PRO A 379 11.78 19.40 -5.55
CA PRO A 379 11.79 19.12 -6.98
C PRO A 379 12.39 20.29 -7.78
N PRO A 380 13.00 20.03 -8.94
CA PRO A 380 13.34 21.09 -9.88
C PRO A 380 12.06 21.77 -10.40
N SER A 381 12.16 23.05 -10.74
CA SER A 381 11.00 23.82 -11.24
C SER A 381 10.46 23.26 -12.56
N HIS A 382 11.34 22.71 -13.41
CA HIS A 382 10.99 22.16 -14.71
C HIS A 382 11.72 20.84 -14.97
N LEU A 383 11.07 19.97 -15.74
CA LEU A 383 11.64 18.78 -16.36
C LEU A 383 11.45 18.85 -17.88
N MET A 384 12.15 17.99 -18.60
CA MET A 384 11.99 17.83 -20.05
C MET A 384 11.10 16.62 -20.33
N SER A 385 10.23 16.70 -21.31
CA SER A 385 9.56 15.52 -21.87
C SER A 385 10.53 14.72 -22.74
N ILE A 386 10.15 13.50 -23.12
CA ILE A 386 10.89 12.68 -24.09
C ILE A 386 11.11 13.37 -25.44
N SER A 387 10.32 14.41 -25.70
CA SER A 387 10.35 15.18 -26.93
C SER A 387 11.07 16.51 -26.81
N GLY A 388 11.67 16.77 -25.65
CA GLY A 388 12.40 18.00 -25.39
C GLY A 388 11.52 19.19 -24.95
N ASN A 389 10.21 19.03 -24.80
CA ASN A 389 9.35 20.09 -24.27
C ASN A 389 9.57 20.26 -22.77
N LYS A 390 9.78 21.49 -22.30
CA LYS A 390 9.84 21.81 -20.86
C LYS A 390 8.43 21.79 -20.25
N PHE A 391 8.28 21.14 -19.10
CA PHE A 391 7.06 21.21 -18.29
C PHE A 391 7.39 21.42 -16.81
N GLN A 392 6.47 22.07 -16.10
CA GLN A 392 6.63 22.37 -14.67
C GLN A 392 6.22 21.16 -13.82
N VAL A 393 7.00 20.84 -12.78
CA VAL A 393 6.58 19.82 -11.81
C VAL A 393 5.56 20.41 -10.85
N VAL A 394 5.91 21.53 -10.22
CA VAL A 394 5.10 22.23 -9.22
C VAL A 394 5.25 23.73 -9.41
N LYS A 395 4.13 24.47 -9.36
CA LYS A 395 4.12 25.94 -9.28
C LYS A 395 4.25 26.40 -7.83
N GLU A 396 4.68 27.63 -7.63
CA GLU A 396 4.80 28.22 -6.29
C GLU A 396 3.47 28.14 -5.50
N THR A 397 2.34 28.35 -6.18
CA THR A 397 0.98 28.25 -5.62
C THR A 397 0.53 26.81 -5.30
N GLU A 398 1.31 25.80 -5.70
CA GLU A 398 0.97 24.38 -5.59
C GLU A 398 1.84 23.65 -4.57
N THR A 399 2.79 24.33 -3.92
CA THR A 399 3.74 23.74 -2.96
C THR A 399 3.08 23.05 -1.77
N GLY A 400 1.89 23.50 -1.36
CA GLY A 400 1.09 22.88 -0.29
C GLY A 400 0.08 21.84 -0.77
N MET A 401 0.01 21.55 -2.08
CA MET A 401 -0.98 20.61 -2.61
C MET A 401 -0.61 19.17 -2.24
N GLN A 402 -1.63 18.40 -1.85
CA GLN A 402 -1.50 16.96 -1.65
C GLN A 402 -2.50 16.25 -2.54
N ILE A 403 -2.00 15.44 -3.48
CA ILE A 403 -2.84 14.82 -4.52
C ILE A 403 -2.68 13.29 -4.47
N PRO A 404 -3.76 12.51 -4.66
CA PRO A 404 -3.65 11.06 -4.66
C PRO A 404 -2.63 10.57 -5.72
N PRO A 405 -1.75 9.62 -5.38
CA PRO A 405 -0.60 9.25 -6.21
C PRO A 405 -0.94 8.89 -7.65
N ARG A 406 -2.08 8.21 -7.85
CA ARG A 406 -2.57 7.80 -9.18
C ARG A 406 -2.69 8.95 -10.18
N TYR A 407 -3.11 10.13 -9.73
CA TYR A 407 -3.30 11.29 -10.60
C TYR A 407 -1.98 11.97 -10.91
N LEU A 408 -1.06 12.02 -9.93
CA LEU A 408 0.28 12.58 -10.10
C LEU A 408 1.10 11.77 -11.10
N VAL A 409 1.11 10.45 -10.96
CA VAL A 409 1.83 9.55 -11.88
C VAL A 409 1.23 9.63 -13.29
N TRP A 410 -0.11 9.65 -13.41
CA TRP A 410 -0.76 9.82 -14.72
C TRP A 410 -0.45 11.19 -15.35
N ALA A 411 -0.50 12.28 -14.58
CA ALA A 411 -0.20 13.62 -15.09
C ALA A 411 1.27 13.74 -15.51
N TYR A 412 2.19 13.12 -14.77
CA TYR A 412 3.59 13.02 -15.17
C TYR A 412 3.73 12.26 -16.49
N ASP A 413 3.12 11.07 -16.63
CA ASP A 413 3.22 10.30 -17.87
C ASP A 413 2.64 11.08 -19.07
N VAL A 414 1.54 11.81 -18.87
CA VAL A 414 0.96 12.69 -19.89
C VAL A 414 1.94 13.76 -20.36
N LEU A 415 2.56 14.47 -19.40
CA LEU A 415 3.52 15.54 -19.69
C LEU A 415 4.83 15.02 -20.26
N ASN A 416 5.32 13.90 -19.72
CA ASN A 416 6.59 13.30 -20.09
C ASN A 416 6.55 12.70 -21.50
N HIS A 417 5.42 12.10 -21.89
CA HIS A 417 5.26 11.44 -23.19
C HIS A 417 4.43 12.25 -24.21
N ASP A 418 4.11 13.51 -23.93
CA ASP A 418 3.21 14.38 -24.71
C ASP A 418 1.85 13.76 -25.05
N TRP A 419 1.24 13.01 -24.12
CA TRP A 419 -0.06 12.36 -24.35
C TRP A 419 -1.25 13.31 -24.19
N TRP A 420 -1.14 14.53 -24.71
CA TRP A 420 -2.17 15.56 -24.58
C TRP A 420 -3.53 15.11 -25.12
N ALA A 421 -3.54 14.27 -26.14
CA ALA A 421 -4.77 13.76 -26.72
C ALA A 421 -5.47 12.68 -25.86
N ALA A 422 -4.81 12.18 -24.80
CA ALA A 422 -5.43 11.36 -23.76
C ALA A 422 -6.11 12.19 -22.65
N VAL A 423 -5.93 13.51 -22.66
CA VAL A 423 -6.49 14.46 -21.70
C VAL A 423 -7.84 14.95 -22.23
N PRO A 424 -8.95 14.73 -21.51
CA PRO A 424 -10.24 15.30 -21.89
C PRO A 424 -10.19 16.83 -22.07
N GLU A 425 -10.90 17.34 -23.08
CA GLU A 425 -10.93 18.77 -23.40
C GLU A 425 -11.37 19.64 -22.21
N ASP A 426 -12.27 19.13 -21.36
CA ASP A 426 -12.80 19.86 -20.20
C ASP A 426 -11.78 20.05 -19.07
N ILE A 427 -10.70 19.26 -19.04
CA ILE A 427 -9.60 19.43 -18.08
C ILE A 427 -8.34 20.02 -18.72
N PHE A 428 -8.25 19.98 -20.06
CA PHE A 428 -7.11 20.48 -20.80
C PHE A 428 -6.96 22.00 -20.59
N CYS A 429 -5.81 22.41 -20.08
CA CYS A 429 -5.36 23.81 -20.13
C CYS A 429 -3.85 23.84 -20.41
N SER A 430 -3.44 24.78 -21.25
CA SER A 430 -2.02 25.01 -21.51
C SER A 430 -1.29 25.51 -20.27
N GLY A 431 -0.02 25.12 -20.14
CA GLY A 431 0.85 25.58 -19.04
C GLY A 431 0.48 25.05 -17.65
N LEU A 432 -0.26 23.94 -17.55
CA LEU A 432 -0.42 23.23 -16.29
C LEU A 432 0.89 22.52 -15.91
N SER A 433 1.20 22.52 -14.61
CA SER A 433 2.23 21.66 -14.04
C SER A 433 1.72 20.23 -13.87
N VAL A 434 2.58 19.30 -13.43
CA VAL A 434 2.17 17.95 -13.01
C VAL A 434 1.07 18.03 -11.95
N PHE A 435 1.26 18.86 -10.91
CA PHE A 435 0.28 19.01 -9.83
C PHE A 435 -1.02 19.66 -10.29
N GLY A 436 -0.96 20.72 -11.10
CA GLY A 436 -2.13 21.40 -11.64
C GLY A 436 -2.98 20.47 -12.52
N LEU A 437 -2.34 19.67 -13.38
CA LEU A 437 -3.03 18.68 -14.21
C LEU A 437 -3.62 17.53 -13.37
N ALA A 438 -2.86 17.02 -12.40
CA ALA A 438 -3.32 15.97 -11.50
C ALA A 438 -4.52 16.41 -10.64
N GLN A 439 -4.55 17.67 -10.20
CA GLN A 439 -5.65 18.23 -9.41
C GLN A 439 -6.93 18.29 -10.24
N LYS A 440 -6.85 18.81 -11.46
CA LYS A 440 -8.00 18.82 -12.39
C LYS A 440 -8.49 17.42 -12.72
N ALA A 441 -7.57 16.48 -12.89
CA ALA A 441 -7.91 15.09 -13.11
C ALA A 441 -8.64 14.47 -11.91
N CYS A 442 -8.23 14.84 -10.69
CA CYS A 442 -8.89 14.42 -9.46
C CYS A 442 -10.32 14.99 -9.35
N GLU A 443 -10.51 16.27 -9.69
CA GLU A 443 -11.80 16.96 -9.65
C GLU A 443 -12.79 16.45 -10.72
N ALA A 444 -12.28 16.09 -11.89
CA ALA A 444 -13.08 15.60 -13.01
C ALA A 444 -13.75 14.24 -12.75
N ASN A 445 -13.36 13.55 -11.68
CA ASN A 445 -13.71 12.17 -11.34
C ASN A 445 -13.31 11.17 -12.43
N ASN A 446 -12.77 10.02 -12.02
CA ASN A 446 -12.20 8.97 -12.89
C ASN A 446 -13.05 8.52 -14.10
N GLN A 447 -14.35 8.80 -14.11
CA GLN A 447 -15.25 8.44 -15.21
C GLN A 447 -15.00 9.22 -16.50
N LYS A 448 -14.31 10.36 -16.42
CA LYS A 448 -14.00 11.19 -17.61
C LYS A 448 -12.67 10.85 -18.26
N ILE A 449 -11.72 10.30 -17.50
CA ILE A 449 -10.35 10.07 -17.98
C ILE A 449 -10.15 8.57 -18.22
N HIS A 450 -10.34 8.16 -19.48
CA HIS A 450 -10.32 6.77 -19.90
C HIS A 450 -9.02 6.04 -19.51
N SER A 451 -7.87 6.63 -19.83
CA SER A 451 -6.53 6.05 -19.60
C SER A 451 -6.20 5.88 -18.11
N LEU A 452 -6.71 6.76 -17.25
CA LEU A 452 -6.49 6.71 -15.81
C LEU A 452 -7.13 5.47 -15.15
N SER A 453 -8.06 4.79 -15.83
CA SER A 453 -8.62 3.53 -15.35
C SER A 453 -7.72 2.30 -15.61
N ALA A 454 -6.59 2.46 -16.31
CA ALA A 454 -5.62 1.38 -16.53
C ALA A 454 -5.01 0.86 -15.23
N SER A 455 -4.61 -0.42 -15.19
CA SER A 455 -4.11 -1.01 -13.94
C SER A 455 -2.73 -0.50 -13.53
N CYS A 456 -1.96 0.11 -14.45
CA CYS A 456 -0.71 0.78 -14.10
C CYS A 456 -0.92 1.95 -13.11
N TYR A 457 -2.08 2.63 -13.16
CA TYR A 457 -2.46 3.71 -12.23
C TYR A 457 -3.37 3.28 -11.08
N ASN A 458 -4.01 2.10 -11.17
CA ASN A 458 -4.97 1.61 -10.17
C ASN A 458 -4.43 0.48 -9.32
N CYS A 459 -4.94 0.37 -8.10
CA CYS A 459 -4.62 -0.74 -7.22
C CYS A 459 -5.09 -2.06 -7.86
N GLY A 460 -4.28 -3.11 -7.75
CA GLY A 460 -4.59 -4.40 -8.34
C GLY A 460 -3.99 -4.68 -9.72
N GLU A 461 -2.93 -3.97 -10.11
CA GLU A 461 -2.05 -4.45 -11.19
C GLU A 461 -1.74 -5.95 -10.99
N ARG A 462 -1.84 -6.75 -12.06
CA ARG A 462 -1.88 -8.23 -12.05
C ARG A 462 -3.18 -8.89 -11.60
N ASN A 463 -4.30 -8.16 -11.60
CA ASN A 463 -5.57 -8.63 -11.03
C ASN A 463 -5.46 -9.01 -9.54
N ARG A 464 -4.42 -8.54 -8.85
CA ARG A 464 -4.20 -8.81 -7.42
C ARG A 464 -4.67 -7.61 -6.61
N ALA A 465 -5.98 -7.47 -6.49
CA ALA A 465 -6.53 -6.53 -5.51
C ALA A 465 -5.94 -6.87 -4.13
N HIS A 466 -5.26 -5.90 -3.52
CA HIS A 466 -4.81 -6.07 -2.14
C HIS A 466 -6.02 -6.02 -1.20
N ARG A 467 -5.88 -6.60 -0.01
CA ARG A 467 -6.97 -6.54 0.98
C ARG A 467 -7.22 -5.08 1.36
N PHE A 468 -8.44 -4.77 1.82
CA PHE A 468 -8.78 -3.43 2.35
C PHE A 468 -7.89 -2.97 3.51
N THR A 469 -7.21 -3.91 4.18
CA THR A 469 -6.26 -3.64 5.26
C THR A 469 -4.84 -3.36 4.75
N GLN A 470 -4.55 -3.63 3.48
CA GLN A 470 -3.24 -3.41 2.88
C GLN A 470 -3.27 -2.09 2.11
N SER A 471 -2.16 -1.38 2.11
CA SER A 471 -1.92 -0.25 1.21
C SER A 471 -0.84 -0.62 0.19
N CYS A 472 -0.98 -0.20 -1.05
CA CYS A 472 0.14 -0.05 -1.98
C CYS A 472 0.31 1.43 -2.33
N GLU A 473 1.41 1.79 -3.00
CA GLU A 473 1.72 3.18 -3.40
C GLU A 473 0.55 3.90 -4.10
N ARG A 474 -0.28 3.16 -4.85
CA ARG A 474 -1.42 3.70 -5.61
C ARG A 474 -2.63 4.09 -4.75
N CYS A 475 -2.72 3.48 -3.57
CA CYS A 475 -3.83 3.63 -2.61
C CYS A 475 -3.35 4.33 -1.33
N GLU A 476 -2.15 4.90 -1.32
CA GLU A 476 -1.65 5.69 -0.20
C GLU A 476 -2.44 6.98 -0.01
N GLU A 477 -2.21 7.60 1.13
CA GLU A 477 -2.57 9.00 1.35
C GLU A 477 -1.98 9.90 0.25
N PRO A 478 -2.63 11.03 -0.04
CA PRO A 478 -2.13 12.01 -1.00
C PRO A 478 -0.65 12.35 -0.81
N TRP A 479 0.08 12.48 -1.91
CA TRP A 479 1.49 12.82 -1.91
C TRP A 479 1.69 14.33 -2.00
N SER A 480 2.69 14.83 -1.26
CA SER A 480 3.23 16.17 -1.41
C SER A 480 4.21 16.24 -2.60
N PRO A 481 4.64 17.45 -3.03
CA PRO A 481 5.68 17.61 -4.06
C PRO A 481 6.97 16.86 -3.74
N GLU A 482 7.39 16.82 -2.48
CA GLU A 482 8.60 16.12 -2.03
C GLU A 482 8.43 14.60 -2.14
N GLU A 483 7.27 14.06 -1.74
CA GLU A 483 6.99 12.62 -1.86
C GLU A 483 6.91 12.18 -3.33
N PHE A 484 6.30 13.00 -4.19
CA PHE A 484 6.28 12.75 -5.63
C PHE A 484 7.68 12.81 -6.24
N TRP A 485 8.49 13.80 -5.85
CA TRP A 485 9.87 13.94 -6.34
C TRP A 485 10.77 12.78 -5.90
N GLU A 486 10.62 12.32 -4.65
CA GLU A 486 11.29 11.12 -4.14
C GLU A 486 10.91 9.89 -4.97
N TRP A 487 9.62 9.71 -5.29
CA TRP A 487 9.17 8.65 -6.18
C TRP A 487 9.79 8.75 -7.58
N LEU A 488 9.78 9.96 -8.16
CA LEU A 488 10.25 10.20 -9.51
C LEU A 488 11.75 9.91 -9.65
N ARG A 489 12.58 10.41 -8.71
CA ARG A 489 14.03 10.14 -8.68
C ARG A 489 14.36 8.66 -8.48
N SER A 490 13.62 7.98 -7.61
CA SER A 490 13.84 6.54 -7.38
C SER A 490 13.59 5.73 -8.65
N ARG A 491 12.50 6.04 -9.36
CA ARG A 491 12.06 5.31 -10.55
C ARG A 491 12.81 5.70 -11.81
N HIS A 492 12.82 6.99 -12.16
CA HIS A 492 13.36 7.53 -13.41
C HIS A 492 14.76 8.11 -13.26
N PHE A 493 15.56 7.55 -12.33
CA PHE A 493 16.87 8.10 -11.96
C PHE A 493 17.73 8.46 -13.17
N GLU A 494 18.02 7.50 -14.05
CA GLU A 494 18.89 7.71 -15.22
C GLU A 494 18.34 8.77 -16.16
N HIS A 495 17.02 8.72 -16.43
CA HIS A 495 16.37 9.70 -17.29
C HIS A 495 16.45 11.12 -16.72
N VAL A 496 16.19 11.28 -15.43
CA VAL A 496 16.32 12.56 -14.72
C VAL A 496 17.78 13.04 -14.73
N CYS A 497 18.74 12.14 -14.56
CA CYS A 497 20.16 12.46 -14.69
C CYS A 497 20.49 13.05 -16.06
N ASP A 498 20.05 12.39 -17.12
CA ASP A 498 20.35 12.81 -18.49
C ASP A 498 19.70 14.15 -18.82
N GLN A 499 18.46 14.37 -18.37
CA GLN A 499 17.78 15.66 -18.56
C GLN A 499 18.52 16.81 -17.88
N LEU A 500 18.94 16.63 -16.63
CA LEU A 500 19.58 17.68 -15.86
C LEU A 500 20.98 18.02 -16.39
N LYS A 501 21.73 17.04 -16.91
CA LYS A 501 23.02 17.27 -17.59
C LYS A 501 22.87 18.14 -18.83
N ASN A 502 21.82 17.93 -19.60
CA ASN A 502 21.63 18.58 -20.89
C ASN A 502 20.92 19.94 -20.81
N ASN A 503 20.42 20.33 -19.63
CA ASN A 503 19.59 21.54 -19.46
C ASN A 503 20.33 22.87 -19.76
N GLY A 504 21.67 22.84 -19.85
CA GLY A 504 22.51 23.99 -20.19
C GLY A 504 23.01 24.05 -21.63
N GLN A 505 22.80 22.99 -22.43
CA GLN A 505 23.18 23.03 -23.84
C GLN A 505 22.07 23.75 -24.62
N PRO A 506 22.41 24.77 -25.45
CA PRO A 506 21.46 25.32 -26.40
C PRO A 506 20.91 24.14 -27.17
N THR A 507 19.60 23.96 -27.15
CA THR A 507 18.94 23.01 -28.04
C THR A 507 19.23 23.51 -29.44
N GLU A 508 20.32 23.02 -30.06
CA GLU A 508 20.57 23.24 -31.48
C GLU A 508 19.25 22.93 -32.15
N GLU A 509 18.66 23.96 -32.80
CA GLU A 509 17.30 23.93 -33.32
C GLU A 509 17.10 22.61 -34.08
N CYS A 510 16.48 21.64 -33.39
CA CYS A 510 16.27 20.32 -33.93
C CYS A 510 15.27 20.53 -35.06
N ALA A 511 15.80 20.59 -36.28
CA ALA A 511 15.09 20.95 -37.49
C ALA A 511 13.75 20.23 -37.50
N ALA A 512 12.65 21.01 -37.46
CA ALA A 512 11.24 20.60 -37.34
C ALA A 512 11.04 19.11 -37.59
N ASP A 513 11.19 18.33 -36.51
CA ASP A 513 11.46 16.91 -36.64
C ASP A 513 10.16 16.19 -36.95
N THR A 514 10.10 15.65 -38.16
CA THR A 514 9.01 14.77 -38.57
C THR A 514 9.19 13.51 -37.74
N ARG A 515 8.55 13.45 -36.55
CA ARG A 515 8.67 12.29 -35.66
C ARG A 515 8.40 11.04 -36.50
N PRO A 516 9.39 10.16 -36.69
CA PRO A 516 9.17 8.97 -37.49
C PRO A 516 8.03 8.20 -36.84
N SER A 517 6.99 7.90 -37.63
CA SER A 517 5.90 7.05 -37.21
C SER A 517 6.51 5.79 -36.57
N VAL A 518 6.32 5.63 -35.27
CA VAL A 518 6.88 4.50 -34.53
C VAL A 518 6.27 3.22 -35.10
N ASN A 519 7.06 2.47 -35.85
CA ASN A 519 6.64 1.17 -36.35
C ASN A 519 6.76 0.14 -35.22
N TRP A 520 5.66 -0.05 -34.51
CA TRP A 520 5.53 -0.94 -33.36
C TRP A 520 5.83 -2.41 -33.67
N GLU A 521 5.71 -2.85 -34.91
CA GLU A 521 5.98 -4.25 -35.32
C GLU A 521 7.48 -4.54 -35.33
N ASN A 522 8.30 -3.52 -35.59
CA ASN A 522 9.74 -3.64 -35.71
C ASN A 522 10.49 -3.27 -34.43
N MET A 523 9.79 -2.92 -33.36
CA MET A 523 10.42 -2.57 -32.09
C MET A 523 10.97 -3.83 -31.43
N ASN A 524 12.27 -3.83 -31.12
CA ASN A 524 12.87 -4.86 -30.28
C ASN A 524 12.15 -4.90 -28.92
N ARG A 525 11.97 -6.11 -28.38
CA ARG A 525 11.46 -6.39 -27.05
C ARG A 525 12.10 -5.51 -25.97
N ASP A 526 13.41 -5.30 -26.01
CA ASP A 526 14.13 -4.50 -25.02
C ASP A 526 13.64 -3.04 -25.00
N HIS A 527 13.33 -2.50 -26.17
CA HIS A 527 12.78 -1.15 -26.28
C HIS A 527 11.36 -1.09 -25.73
N LEU A 528 10.52 -2.09 -26.06
CA LEU A 528 9.17 -2.19 -25.50
C LEU A 528 9.18 -2.33 -23.98
N LEU A 529 10.13 -3.10 -23.42
CA LEU A 529 10.32 -3.23 -21.97
C LEU A 529 10.72 -1.89 -21.34
N LYS A 530 11.63 -1.13 -21.98
CA LYS A 530 11.96 0.22 -21.52
C LYS A 530 10.72 1.12 -21.45
N MET A 531 9.87 1.10 -22.48
CA MET A 531 8.61 1.85 -22.48
C MET A 531 7.65 1.38 -21.38
N ILE A 532 7.54 0.07 -21.16
CA ILE A 532 6.72 -0.51 -20.07
C ILE A 532 7.20 -0.03 -18.69
N ASP A 533 8.52 0.02 -18.51
CA ASP A 533 9.16 0.41 -17.25
C ASP A 533 9.06 1.92 -17.00
N GLU A 534 8.94 2.73 -18.05
CA GLU A 534 8.70 4.17 -17.93
C GLU A 534 7.27 4.50 -17.45
N ILE A 535 6.25 3.75 -17.88
CA ILE A 535 4.85 4.14 -17.64
C ILE A 535 4.34 3.69 -16.26
N GLY A 536 3.63 4.55 -15.54
CA GLY A 536 2.92 4.20 -14.30
C GLY A 536 3.83 3.97 -13.10
N PHE A 537 3.36 3.22 -12.09
CA PHE A 537 4.13 2.92 -10.88
C PHE A 537 5.10 1.73 -11.05
N ASN A 538 5.92 1.47 -10.02
CA ASN A 538 6.83 0.33 -9.95
C ASN A 538 6.13 -1.00 -10.26
N VAL A 539 6.78 -1.76 -11.14
CA VAL A 539 6.34 -3.09 -11.56
C VAL A 539 6.35 -4.01 -10.33
N PRO A 540 5.23 -4.64 -9.97
CA PRO A 540 5.23 -5.57 -8.85
C PRO A 540 6.17 -6.74 -9.13
N ILE A 541 6.88 -7.25 -8.12
CA ILE A 541 7.70 -8.46 -8.28
C ILE A 541 6.79 -9.68 -8.22
N GLY A 542 6.86 -10.58 -9.20
CA GLY A 542 6.08 -11.81 -9.17
C GLY A 542 5.96 -12.53 -10.50
N THR A 543 5.81 -13.84 -10.40
CA THR A 543 5.65 -14.76 -11.52
C THR A 543 4.17 -14.86 -11.86
N GLU A 544 3.77 -14.32 -13.00
CA GLU A 544 2.57 -14.82 -13.68
C GLU A 544 2.98 -16.01 -14.54
N ASP A 545 2.09 -17.00 -14.67
CA ASP A 545 2.43 -18.28 -15.29
C ASP A 545 2.33 -18.23 -16.84
N SER A 546 2.00 -17.09 -17.42
CA SER A 546 1.84 -16.98 -18.88
C SER A 546 2.11 -15.57 -19.41
N THR A 547 2.96 -15.53 -20.42
CA THR A 547 3.27 -14.40 -21.29
C THR A 547 2.53 -14.56 -22.62
N TYR A 548 2.25 -13.44 -23.29
CA TYR A 548 1.43 -13.35 -24.50
C TYR A 548 2.12 -12.51 -25.57
N GLN A 549 2.05 -12.95 -26.82
CA GLN A 549 2.57 -12.16 -27.94
C GLN A 549 1.82 -10.83 -28.05
N VAL A 550 2.55 -9.74 -28.37
CA VAL A 550 1.93 -8.45 -28.71
C VAL A 550 1.02 -8.67 -29.91
N CYS A 551 -0.27 -8.45 -29.74
CA CYS A 551 -1.23 -8.59 -30.82
C CYS A 551 -1.26 -7.33 -31.67
N ASP A 552 -1.42 -7.51 -32.98
CA ASP A 552 -1.66 -6.43 -33.95
C ASP A 552 -3.15 -6.02 -33.99
N GLU A 553 -3.81 -6.03 -32.84
CA GLU A 553 -5.18 -5.54 -32.77
C GLU A 553 -5.19 -4.04 -33.03
N SER A 554 -6.13 -3.61 -33.89
CA SER A 554 -6.41 -2.19 -34.08
C SER A 554 -6.62 -1.51 -32.72
N ILE A 555 -5.84 -0.47 -32.47
CA ILE A 555 -5.87 0.34 -31.24
C ILE A 555 -7.26 0.93 -30.98
N GLU A 556 -8.05 1.12 -32.04
CA GLU A 556 -9.45 1.56 -32.00
C GLU A 556 -10.32 0.67 -31.11
N THR A 557 -10.00 -0.62 -30.99
CA THR A 557 -10.70 -1.54 -30.09
C THR A 557 -10.64 -1.05 -28.64
N PHE A 558 -9.53 -0.41 -28.25
CA PHE A 558 -9.24 0.05 -26.90
C PHE A 558 -9.59 1.53 -26.66
N MET A 559 -9.92 2.29 -27.71
CA MET A 559 -10.38 3.69 -27.61
C MET A 559 -11.70 3.79 -26.83
N PRO A 560 -12.04 4.92 -26.19
CA PRO A 560 -13.31 5.08 -25.49
C PRO A 560 -14.51 4.81 -26.43
N THR A 561 -15.53 4.08 -25.98
CA THR A 561 -16.81 3.94 -26.71
C THR A 561 -18.00 4.11 -25.77
N ALA A 562 -19.18 4.45 -26.30
CA ALA A 562 -20.38 4.74 -25.49
C ALA A 562 -20.74 3.65 -24.45
N GLY A 563 -20.43 2.38 -24.75
CA GLY A 563 -20.70 1.24 -23.87
C GLY A 563 -19.59 0.92 -22.86
N TYR A 564 -18.40 1.50 -22.98
CA TYR A 564 -17.28 1.23 -22.08
C TYR A 564 -16.58 2.53 -21.69
N ARG A 565 -16.83 2.95 -20.44
CA ARG A 565 -16.22 4.17 -19.86
C ARG A 565 -14.85 3.92 -19.22
N SER A 566 -14.42 2.66 -19.13
CA SER A 566 -13.12 2.29 -18.56
C SER A 566 -12.27 1.52 -19.58
N PHE A 567 -11.02 1.95 -19.69
CA PHE A 567 -9.96 1.25 -20.39
C PHE A 567 -9.74 -0.17 -19.83
N LEU A 568 -9.76 -0.34 -18.51
CA LEU A 568 -9.61 -1.65 -17.89
C LEU A 568 -10.74 -2.60 -18.27
N ASP A 569 -11.99 -2.12 -18.28
CA ASP A 569 -13.13 -2.94 -18.69
C ASP A 569 -13.02 -3.38 -20.15
N LYS A 570 -12.57 -2.49 -21.05
CA LYS A 570 -12.28 -2.85 -22.44
C LYS A 570 -11.16 -3.87 -22.55
N PHE A 571 -10.06 -3.67 -21.83
CA PHE A 571 -8.92 -4.58 -21.84
C PHE A 571 -9.31 -5.98 -21.35
N VAL A 572 -10.05 -6.06 -20.25
CA VAL A 572 -10.57 -7.33 -19.71
C VAL A 572 -11.60 -7.94 -20.66
N GLY A 573 -12.48 -7.14 -21.25
CA GLY A 573 -13.45 -7.57 -22.26
C GLY A 573 -12.78 -8.19 -23.47
N ALA A 574 -11.79 -7.52 -24.06
CA ALA A 574 -11.00 -8.03 -25.19
C ALA A 574 -10.31 -9.35 -24.81
N ARG A 575 -9.68 -9.41 -23.63
CA ARG A 575 -9.02 -10.62 -23.12
C ARG A 575 -9.95 -11.81 -22.91
N THR A 576 -11.17 -11.57 -22.43
CA THR A 576 -12.13 -12.62 -22.09
C THR A 576 -12.96 -13.09 -23.28
N THR A 577 -13.36 -12.17 -24.17
CA THR A 577 -14.25 -12.48 -25.29
C THR A 577 -13.50 -13.01 -26.51
N ARG A 578 -12.23 -12.65 -26.70
CA ARG A 578 -11.46 -13.02 -27.88
C ARG A 578 -10.45 -14.12 -27.57
N SER A 579 -10.96 -15.32 -27.29
CA SER A 579 -10.14 -16.53 -27.15
C SER A 579 -9.35 -16.78 -28.46
N GLY A 580 -8.09 -16.34 -28.52
CA GLY A 580 -7.23 -16.44 -29.69
C GLY A 580 -6.39 -15.19 -29.98
N VAL A 581 -6.81 -14.02 -29.48
CA VAL A 581 -6.06 -12.75 -29.63
C VAL A 581 -4.77 -12.78 -28.84
N PHE A 582 -4.86 -13.27 -27.61
CA PHE A 582 -3.73 -13.42 -26.71
C PHE A 582 -3.12 -14.80 -26.93
N LYS A 583 -2.30 -14.93 -27.98
CA LYS A 583 -1.50 -16.14 -28.18
C LYS A 583 -0.42 -16.23 -27.12
N LYS A 584 -0.41 -17.31 -26.33
CA LYS A 584 0.66 -17.56 -25.37
C LYS A 584 1.99 -17.66 -26.11
N SER A 585 3.01 -17.01 -25.59
CA SER A 585 4.35 -17.00 -26.17
C SER A 585 5.37 -16.96 -25.04
N SER A 586 6.38 -17.82 -25.05
CA SER A 586 7.49 -17.78 -24.08
C SER A 586 8.19 -16.42 -24.09
N ASP A 587 8.30 -15.81 -25.27
CA ASP A 587 8.95 -14.52 -25.49
C ASP A 587 7.94 -13.36 -25.52
N GLY A 588 6.73 -13.60 -25.00
CA GLY A 588 5.65 -12.62 -24.93
C GLY A 588 5.75 -11.69 -23.73
N PHE A 589 4.74 -10.85 -23.56
CA PHE A 589 4.57 -9.93 -22.45
C PHE A 589 3.50 -10.45 -21.50
N TYR A 590 3.66 -10.18 -20.21
CA TYR A 590 2.61 -10.40 -19.25
C TYR A 590 1.39 -9.51 -19.58
N PRO A 591 0.18 -9.92 -19.17
CA PRO A 591 -1.02 -9.12 -19.36
C PRO A 591 -0.89 -7.66 -18.90
N TRP A 592 -0.21 -7.41 -17.78
CA TRP A 592 -0.03 -6.05 -17.25
C TRP A 592 0.99 -5.24 -18.07
N GLU A 593 2.04 -5.88 -18.60
CA GLU A 593 3.02 -5.27 -19.52
C GLU A 593 2.33 -4.85 -20.82
N PHE A 594 1.58 -5.78 -21.40
CA PHE A 594 0.82 -5.53 -22.62
C PHE A 594 -0.23 -4.42 -22.41
N GLN A 595 -0.85 -4.36 -21.23
CA GLN A 595 -1.75 -3.26 -20.90
C GLN A 595 -1.05 -1.90 -20.94
N ARG A 596 0.16 -1.77 -20.38
CA ARG A 596 0.95 -0.52 -20.42
C ARG A 596 1.30 -0.11 -21.85
N LEU A 597 1.67 -1.07 -22.69
CA LEU A 597 1.90 -0.81 -24.13
C LEU A 597 0.65 -0.29 -24.84
N ILE A 598 -0.52 -0.87 -24.56
CA ILE A 598 -1.78 -0.37 -25.13
C ILE A 598 -2.11 1.03 -24.59
N VAL A 599 -1.88 1.30 -23.30
CA VAL A 599 -2.05 2.65 -22.73
C VAL A 599 -1.17 3.65 -23.49
N HIS A 600 0.11 3.33 -23.71
CA HIS A 600 1.00 4.16 -24.51
C HIS A 600 0.43 4.40 -25.91
N ARG A 601 0.06 3.33 -26.63
CA ARG A 601 -0.46 3.43 -28.00
C ARG A 601 -1.74 4.26 -28.09
N VAL A 602 -2.73 3.99 -27.23
CA VAL A 602 -4.00 4.75 -27.17
C VAL A 602 -3.71 6.23 -26.94
N SER A 603 -2.77 6.52 -26.05
CA SER A 603 -2.44 7.88 -25.65
C SER A 603 -1.61 8.63 -26.72
N SER A 604 -0.82 7.91 -27.52
CA SER A 604 -0.05 8.47 -28.64
C SER A 604 -0.85 8.62 -29.94
N CYS A 605 -1.83 7.76 -30.22
CA CYS A 605 -2.56 7.75 -31.50
C CYS A 605 -3.61 8.87 -31.65
N SER A 606 -3.93 9.60 -30.59
CA SER A 606 -5.05 10.54 -30.61
C SER A 606 -4.67 11.93 -31.17
N THR A 607 -3.41 12.14 -31.58
CA THR A 607 -2.87 13.43 -32.06
C THR A 607 -2.96 13.64 -33.58
N THR A 608 -3.35 12.62 -34.35
CA THR A 608 -3.34 12.67 -35.83
C THR A 608 -4.70 13.01 -36.46
N THR A 609 -5.58 13.71 -35.74
CA THR A 609 -6.71 14.38 -36.42
C THR A 609 -6.14 15.52 -37.25
N ASP A 610 -5.95 15.20 -38.53
CA ASP A 610 -5.41 16.06 -39.56
C ASP A 610 -6.17 17.41 -39.54
N PRO A 611 -5.53 18.53 -39.15
CA PRO A 611 -6.19 19.85 -39.07
C PRO A 611 -6.61 20.38 -40.45
N SER A 612 -6.33 19.63 -41.52
CA SER A 612 -6.78 19.92 -42.88
C SER A 612 -8.28 19.71 -43.12
N CYS A 613 -9.02 19.09 -42.19
CA CYS A 613 -10.48 19.17 -42.17
C CYS A 613 -10.94 20.43 -41.43
N GLY A 614 -10.88 21.56 -42.13
CA GLY A 614 -11.29 22.87 -41.62
C GLY A 614 -12.68 22.85 -41.00
N THR A 615 -12.75 23.09 -39.70
CA THR A 615 -13.93 23.61 -39.03
C THR A 615 -13.62 25.04 -38.62
N GLY A 616 -14.42 25.96 -39.14
CA GLY A 616 -14.20 27.39 -39.00
C GLY A 616 -14.28 27.87 -37.55
N ASP A 617 -13.51 28.93 -37.32
CA ASP A 617 -13.57 29.91 -36.23
C ASP A 617 -14.46 29.57 -35.03
N CYS A 618 -13.81 29.27 -33.90
CA CYS A 618 -14.32 29.47 -32.54
C CYS A 618 -13.32 30.33 -31.76
#